data_AF-A0A524H1K2-F1
#
_entry.id   AF-A0A524H1K2-F1
#
_cell.length_a   1.000
_cell.length_b   1.000
_cell.length_c   1.000
_cell.angle_alpha   90.00
_cell.angle_beta   90.00
_cell.angle_gamma   90.00
#
_symmetry.space_group_name_H-M   'P 1'
#
loop_
_entity.id
_entity.type
_entity.pdbx_description
1 polymer ?
#
loop_
_entity_poly.entity_id
_entity_poly.type
_entity_poly.pdbx_seq_one_letter_code
_entity_poly.pdbx_strand_id
1 'polypeptide(L)'
;MDETQDTGMDRRRFLTVLGVTGAGTAALTGCSTDRVQKLIPYLVQSEDQVPGIPTFYSSTCTECAAGCGLHVKTREGRAIKLEGNPAHPVNAG
;
A
#
# COMPACT_ATOMS: atom_id res chain seq x y z
N MET A 1 43.16 43.65 -13.48
CA MET A 1 42.33 42.73 -12.68
C MET A 1 42.51 41.38 -13.32
N ASP A 2 43.23 40.51 -12.64
CA ASP A 2 43.79 39.28 -13.20
C ASP A 2 42.71 38.23 -13.49
N GLU A 3 42.82 37.69 -14.70
CA GLU A 3 41.98 36.69 -15.32
C GLU A 3 42.54 35.32 -14.97
N THR A 4 41.79 34.51 -14.21
CA THR A 4 42.01 33.07 -14.15
C THR A 4 40.72 32.35 -14.48
N GLN A 5 40.50 32.17 -15.79
CA GLN A 5 39.64 31.10 -16.27
C GLN A 5 40.32 29.76 -15.96
N ASP A 6 40.02 29.18 -14.81
CA ASP A 6 40.35 27.78 -14.54
C ASP A 6 39.45 26.90 -15.42
N THR A 7 40.05 26.30 -16.45
CA THR A 7 39.47 25.27 -17.31
C THR A 7 39.41 23.91 -16.60
N GLY A 8 39.65 23.88 -15.28
CA GLY A 8 39.50 22.74 -14.38
C GLY A 8 38.12 22.65 -13.73
N MET A 9 37.75 21.42 -13.37
CA MET A 9 36.49 21.13 -12.72
C MET A 9 36.59 21.42 -11.21
N ASP A 10 36.19 22.62 -10.78
CA ASP A 10 36.17 22.97 -9.35
C ASP A 10 35.00 22.30 -8.59
N ARG A 11 35.19 22.05 -7.28
CA ARG A 11 34.24 21.36 -6.38
C ARG A 11 32.84 21.94 -6.44
N ARG A 12 32.70 23.27 -6.52
CA ARG A 12 31.40 23.94 -6.62
C ARG A 12 30.70 23.61 -7.94
N ARG A 13 31.46 23.58 -9.03
CA ARG A 13 30.97 23.26 -10.37
C ARG A 13 30.61 21.78 -10.47
N PHE A 14 31.42 20.89 -9.87
CA PHE A 14 31.11 19.47 -9.73
C PHE A 14 29.76 19.23 -9.06
N LEU A 15 29.55 19.80 -7.87
CA LEU A 15 28.33 19.59 -7.09
C LEU A 15 27.10 20.22 -7.76
N THR A 16 27.29 21.34 -8.46
CA THR A 16 26.22 21.98 -9.24
C THR A 16 25.80 21.09 -10.40
N VAL A 17 26.75 20.56 -11.17
CA VAL A 17 26.44 19.64 -12.28
C VAL A 17 25.82 18.36 -11.75
N LEU A 18 26.44 17.71 -10.76
CA LEU A 18 25.94 16.49 -10.12
C LEU A 18 24.53 16.66 -9.54
N GLY A 19 24.26 17.80 -8.89
CA GLY A 19 22.96 18.14 -8.32
C GLY A 19 21.90 18.37 -9.39
N VAL A 20 22.21 19.14 -10.43
CA VAL A 20 21.27 19.40 -11.54
C VAL A 20 20.97 18.13 -12.33
N THR A 21 21.99 17.32 -12.64
CA THR A 21 21.80 16.08 -13.41
C THR A 21 21.18 14.97 -12.56
N GLY A 22 21.58 14.85 -11.29
CA GLY A 22 21.10 13.80 -10.39
C GLY A 22 19.67 14.06 -9.87
N ALA A 23 19.37 15.29 -9.44
CA ALA A 23 18.03 15.65 -8.99
C ALA A 23 17.05 15.76 -10.16
N GLY A 24 17.50 16.30 -11.30
CA GLY A 24 16.67 16.44 -12.50
C GLY A 24 16.22 15.08 -13.06
N THR A 25 17.11 14.10 -13.12
CA THR A 25 16.76 12.75 -13.59
C THR A 25 15.83 12.02 -12.61
N ALA A 26 16.14 12.04 -11.31
CA ALA A 26 15.30 11.41 -10.30
C ALA A 26 13.88 12.02 -10.22
N ALA A 27 13.77 13.35 -10.32
CA ALA A 27 12.48 14.04 -10.33
C ALA A 27 11.64 13.71 -11.57
N LEU A 28 12.26 13.64 -12.75
CA LEU A 28 11.57 13.31 -14.01
C LEU A 28 11.11 11.85 -14.04
N THR A 29 11.91 10.91 -13.51
CA THR A 29 11.51 9.49 -13.39
C THR A 29 10.49 9.24 -12.27
N GLY A 30 10.37 10.16 -11.30
CA GLY A 30 9.38 10.04 -10.23
C GLY A 30 7.95 10.34 -10.66
N CYS A 31 7.75 11.04 -11.79
CA CYS A 31 6.43 11.39 -12.32
C CYS A 31 5.89 10.39 -13.35
N SER A 32 6.67 9.40 -13.80
CA SER A 32 6.15 8.36 -14.69
C SER A 32 5.56 7.21 -13.89
N THR A 33 4.29 6.91 -14.15
CA THR A 33 3.62 5.73 -13.60
C THR A 33 3.85 4.56 -14.55
N ASP A 34 5.07 4.05 -14.58
CA ASP A 34 5.45 2.89 -15.42
C ASP A 34 4.62 1.64 -15.08
N ARG A 35 3.93 1.66 -13.92
CA ARG A 35 2.96 0.65 -13.51
C ARG A 35 1.54 1.11 -13.84
N VAL A 36 1.05 0.66 -14.99
CA VAL A 36 -0.39 0.65 -15.27
C VAL A 36 -1.06 -0.25 -14.22
N GLN A 37 -1.77 0.34 -13.27
CA GLN A 37 -2.58 -0.43 -12.32
C GLN A 37 -3.85 -0.91 -13.04
N LYS A 38 -3.98 -2.22 -13.19
CA LYS A 38 -5.18 -2.84 -13.77
C LYS A 38 -6.20 -3.09 -12.67
N LEU A 39 -7.37 -2.47 -12.79
CA LEU A 39 -8.53 -2.80 -11.96
C LEU A 39 -9.30 -3.93 -12.65
N ILE A 40 -9.26 -5.12 -12.07
CA ILE A 40 -9.95 -6.30 -12.61
C ILE A 40 -11.28 -6.45 -11.86
N PRO A 41 -12.45 -6.23 -12.50
CA PRO A 41 -13.74 -6.39 -11.86
C PRO A 41 -14.14 -7.87 -11.74
N TYR A 42 -15.18 -8.13 -10.96
CA TYR A 42 -15.84 -9.43 -10.93
C TYR A 42 -16.48 -9.73 -12.28
N LEU A 43 -16.28 -10.96 -12.79
CA LEU A 43 -17.00 -11.44 -13.98
C LEU A 43 -18.47 -11.73 -13.65
N VAL A 44 -18.72 -12.30 -12.47
CA VAL A 44 -20.05 -12.52 -11.88
C VAL A 44 -19.97 -12.01 -10.46
N GLN A 45 -20.71 -10.95 -10.17
CA GLN A 45 -20.70 -10.32 -8.84
C GLN A 45 -21.66 -11.07 -7.90
N SER A 46 -21.22 -11.32 -6.67
CA SER A 46 -22.08 -11.81 -5.59
C SER A 46 -22.99 -10.70 -5.07
N GLU A 47 -24.24 -11.02 -4.79
CA GLU A 47 -25.23 -10.06 -4.26
C GLU A 47 -24.89 -9.52 -2.86
N ASP A 48 -24.15 -10.31 -2.06
CA ASP A 48 -23.78 -9.98 -0.68
C ASP A 48 -22.50 -9.12 -0.57
N GLN A 49 -21.86 -8.79 -1.70
CA GLN A 49 -20.59 -8.08 -1.73
C GLN A 49 -20.58 -6.90 -2.70
N VAL A 50 -20.35 -5.71 -2.16
CA VAL A 50 -20.14 -4.48 -2.91
C VAL A 50 -18.66 -4.10 -2.85
N PRO A 51 -17.94 -4.07 -3.98
CA PRO A 51 -16.53 -3.70 -4.00
C PRO A 51 -16.27 -2.35 -3.32
N GLY A 52 -15.27 -2.32 -2.43
CA GLY A 52 -14.90 -1.14 -1.64
C GLY A 52 -15.62 -1.04 -0.29
N ILE A 53 -16.74 -1.75 -0.10
CA ILE A 53 -17.46 -1.80 1.18
C ILE A 53 -17.17 -3.14 1.86
N PRO A 54 -16.64 -3.15 3.10
CA PRO A 54 -16.34 -4.38 3.79
C PRO A 54 -17.62 -5.08 4.27
N THR A 55 -17.64 -6.41 4.17
CA THR A 55 -18.72 -7.27 4.69
C THR A 55 -18.26 -8.00 5.94
N PHE A 56 -19.17 -8.22 6.89
CA PHE A 56 -18.90 -8.95 8.14
C PHE A 56 -19.60 -10.29 8.16
N TYR A 57 -18.87 -11.34 8.51
CA TYR A 57 -19.41 -12.69 8.68
C TYR A 57 -19.16 -13.20 10.08
N SER A 58 -20.12 -13.95 10.64
CA SER A 58 -19.91 -14.70 11.87
C SER A 58 -19.17 -16.00 11.56
N SER A 59 -18.09 -16.27 12.29
CA SER A 59 -17.28 -17.49 12.14
C SER A 59 -16.75 -17.96 13.49
N THR A 60 -15.96 -19.04 13.49
CA THR A 60 -15.32 -19.61 14.69
C THR A 60 -13.82 -19.70 14.47
N CYS A 61 -13.03 -19.26 15.45
CA CYS A 61 -11.58 -19.43 15.49
C CYS A 61 -11.23 -20.89 15.79
N THR A 62 -10.44 -21.52 14.94
CA THR A 62 -10.00 -22.91 15.11
C THR A 62 -8.50 -23.05 15.35
N GLU A 63 -7.83 -21.97 15.76
CA GLU A 63 -6.38 -22.00 16.05
C GLU A 63 -6.04 -22.77 17.33
N CYS A 64 -7.00 -22.86 18.25
CA CYS A 64 -6.93 -23.73 19.41
C CYS A 64 -8.30 -24.39 19.69
N ALA A 65 -8.34 -25.28 20.67
CA ALA A 65 -9.55 -26.03 21.04
C ALA A 65 -10.66 -25.19 21.69
N ALA A 66 -10.42 -23.89 21.97
CA ALA A 66 -11.39 -23.03 22.66
C ALA A 66 -12.60 -22.67 21.79
N GLY A 67 -12.45 -22.61 20.46
CA GLY A 67 -13.56 -22.32 19.55
C GLY A 67 -14.17 -20.93 19.73
N CYS A 68 -13.36 -19.88 19.85
CA CYS A 68 -13.86 -18.51 20.03
C CYS A 68 -14.72 -18.05 18.85
N GLY A 69 -15.87 -17.43 19.09
CA GLY A 69 -16.72 -16.86 18.04
C GLY A 69 -16.20 -15.52 17.56
N LEU A 70 -16.24 -15.29 16.25
CA LEU A 70 -15.61 -14.14 15.60
C LEU A 70 -16.60 -13.40 14.69
N HIS A 71 -16.41 -12.09 14.57
CA HIS A 71 -16.85 -11.29 13.45
C HIS A 71 -15.67 -11.05 12.51
N VAL A 72 -15.72 -11.66 11.34
CA VAL A 72 -14.67 -11.58 10.32
C VAL A 72 -15.00 -10.43 9.37
N LYS A 73 -14.18 -9.38 9.39
CA LYS A 73 -14.26 -8.32 8.39
C LYS A 73 -13.57 -8.79 7.12
N THR A 74 -14.33 -8.87 6.04
CA THR A 74 -13.86 -9.24 4.71
C THR A 74 -13.94 -8.05 3.77
N ARG A 75 -13.04 -8.04 2.79
CA ARG A 75 -13.04 -7.10 1.68
C ARG A 75 -12.86 -7.91 0.41
N GLU A 76 -13.87 -7.94 -0.45
CA GLU A 76 -13.87 -8.76 -1.67
C GLU A 76 -13.48 -10.22 -1.41
N GLY A 77 -14.05 -10.84 -0.36
CA GLY A 77 -13.77 -12.21 0.07
C GLY A 77 -12.46 -12.41 0.84
N ARG A 78 -11.57 -11.40 0.88
CA ARG A 78 -10.33 -11.46 1.67
C ARG A 78 -10.61 -11.05 3.11
N ALA A 79 -10.34 -11.93 4.07
CA ALA A 79 -10.32 -11.55 5.48
C ALA A 79 -9.21 -10.51 5.72
N ILE A 80 -9.58 -9.36 6.28
CA ILE A 80 -8.65 -8.26 6.58
C ILE A 80 -8.54 -7.96 8.08
N LYS A 81 -9.52 -8.39 8.88
CA LYS A 81 -9.52 -8.22 10.33
C LYS A 81 -10.45 -9.22 11.00
N LEU A 82 -10.02 -9.73 12.13
CA LEU A 82 -10.82 -10.57 13.03
C LEU A 82 -11.10 -9.77 14.30
N GLU A 83 -12.36 -9.77 14.73
CA GLU A 83 -12.81 -9.27 16.03
C GLU A 83 -13.61 -10.38 16.70
N GLY A 84 -13.66 -10.41 18.02
CA GLY A 84 -14.52 -11.37 18.71
C GLY A 84 -15.99 -10.98 18.62
N ASN A 85 -16.85 -12.00 18.69
CA ASN A 85 -18.29 -11.80 18.69
C ASN A 85 -18.79 -11.56 20.13
N PRO A 86 -19.37 -10.38 20.44
CA PRO A 86 -19.90 -10.09 21.78
C PRO A 86 -20.99 -11.05 22.25
N ALA A 87 -21.71 -11.68 21.31
CA ALA A 87 -22.77 -12.64 21.61
C ALA A 87 -22.24 -14.07 21.84
N HIS A 88 -20.95 -14.33 21.62
CA HIS A 88 -20.38 -15.68 21.76
C HIS A 88 -19.87 -15.91 23.19
N PRO A 89 -20.29 -16.97 23.88
CA PRO A 89 -20.07 -17.13 25.32
C PRO A 89 -18.60 -17.36 25.73
N VAL A 90 -17.75 -17.81 24.80
CA VAL A 90 -16.34 -18.12 25.09
C VAL A 90 -15.48 -16.87 25.22
N ASN A 91 -15.71 -15.84 24.41
CA ASN A 91 -14.90 -14.62 24.37
C ASN A 91 -15.67 -13.33 24.68
N ALA A 92 -16.98 -13.28 24.42
CA ALA A 92 -17.83 -12.11 24.69
C ALA A 92 -17.33 -10.79 24.07
N GLY A 93 -16.57 -10.87 22.97
CA GLY A 93 -15.91 -9.74 22.31
C GLY A 93 -14.40 -9.80 22.48
#